data_AF-A0A7H8T742-F1
#
_entry.id   AF-A0A7H8T742-F1
#
_cell.length_a   1.000
_cell.length_b   1.000
_cell.length_c   1.000
_cell.angle_alpha   90.00
_cell.angle_beta   90.00
_cell.angle_gamma   90.00
#
_symmetry.space_group_name_H-M   'P 1'
#
loop_
_entity.id
_entity.type
_entity.pdbx_description
1 polymer ?
#
loop_
_entity_poly.entity_id
_entity_poly.type
_entity_poly.pdbx_seq_one_letter_code
_entity_poly.pdbx_strand_id
1 'polypeptide(L)'
;MISMDQGWAVIIAAAAAGFFGIAGAFAGFVFARHQPIDQAAVEHDLWLRGQRQTAYIDAFNAIDAAVTELENLRKEWDERFERSMMDGGAESFGPYVRQLLIHSRKIAGNPAERAVLLGPFSLCDALQHFETAYMAMDGYLARQAEDPARERDWTEWDPVWRGVLKAREALFHTAQSVLWEPPGLARGGSVAFRRRRR
;
A
#
# COMPACT_ATOMS: atom_id res chain seq x y z
N MET A 1 9.42 10.39 -31.46
CA MET A 1 8.34 10.38 -30.46
C MET A 1 8.67 9.27 -29.48
N ILE A 2 9.08 9.62 -28.25
CA ILE A 2 9.18 8.66 -27.15
C ILE A 2 7.74 8.34 -26.77
N SER A 3 7.30 7.08 -26.89
CA SER A 3 5.93 6.73 -26.50
C SER A 3 5.78 6.96 -24.99
N MET A 4 4.60 7.41 -24.57
CA MET A 4 4.30 7.73 -23.16
C MET A 4 4.56 6.51 -22.24
N ASP A 5 4.56 5.29 -22.79
CA ASP A 5 4.84 4.03 -22.11
C ASP A 5 6.29 3.90 -21.62
N GLN A 6 7.27 4.50 -22.32
CA GLN A 6 8.68 4.46 -21.91
C GLN A 6 8.98 5.40 -20.74
N GLY A 7 8.26 6.52 -20.63
CA GLY A 7 8.43 7.48 -19.53
C GLY A 7 7.90 6.92 -18.19
N TRP A 8 6.79 6.19 -18.23
CA TRP A 8 6.17 5.59 -17.05
C TRP A 8 6.85 4.31 -16.59
N ALA A 9 7.36 3.48 -17.52
CA ALA A 9 8.17 2.32 -17.19
C ALA A 9 9.43 2.70 -16.39
N VAL A 10 10.02 3.87 -16.67
CA VAL A 10 11.17 4.41 -15.92
C VAL A 10 10.78 4.84 -14.50
N ILE A 11 9.56 5.36 -14.28
CA ILE A 11 9.08 5.75 -12.94
C ILE A 11 8.83 4.51 -12.08
N ILE A 12 8.22 3.47 -12.66
CA ILE A 12 7.98 2.19 -11.97
C ILE A 12 9.30 1.46 -11.70
N ALA A 13 10.23 1.46 -12.67
CA ALA A 13 11.57 0.88 -12.49
C ALA A 13 12.43 1.66 -11.48
N ALA A 14 12.34 2.99 -11.43
CA ALA A 14 13.03 3.82 -10.44
C ALA A 14 12.46 3.61 -9.02
N ALA A 15 11.15 3.43 -8.90
CA ALA A 15 10.52 3.03 -7.65
C ALA A 15 10.99 1.63 -7.21
N ALA A 16 11.01 0.64 -8.12
CA ALA A 16 11.48 -0.71 -7.79
C ALA A 16 12.99 -0.79 -7.44
N ALA A 17 13.84 -0.04 -8.15
CA ALA A 17 15.29 -0.04 -7.93
C ALA A 17 15.72 0.70 -6.64
N GLY A 18 14.92 1.68 -6.19
CA GLY A 18 15.19 2.41 -4.94
C GLY A 18 14.95 1.58 -3.67
N PHE A 19 14.05 0.59 -3.72
CA PHE A 19 13.63 -0.18 -2.54
C PHE A 19 14.59 -1.32 -2.15
N PHE A 20 15.28 -1.96 -3.11
CA PHE A 20 16.23 -3.04 -2.80
C PHE A 20 17.58 -2.57 -2.24
N GLY A 21 17.97 -1.31 -2.48
CA GLY A 21 19.27 -0.77 -2.04
C GLY A 21 19.35 -0.35 -0.56
N ILE A 22 18.22 -0.01 0.07
CA ILE A 22 18.21 0.66 1.38
C ILE A 22 18.08 -0.34 2.55
N ALA A 23 17.48 -1.51 2.33
CA ALA A 23 17.30 -2.52 3.38
C ALA A 23 18.62 -3.15 3.86
N GLY A 24 19.69 -3.14 3.05
CA GLY A 24 20.96 -3.78 3.37
C GLY A 24 21.96 -2.95 4.20
N ALA A 25 21.78 -1.62 4.30
CA ALA A 25 22.85 -0.73 4.80
C ALA A 25 22.80 -0.43 6.31
N PHE A 26 21.70 -0.75 7.03
CA PHE A 26 21.47 -0.24 8.38
C PHE A 26 21.72 -1.24 9.52
N ALA A 27 22.06 -2.50 9.23
CA ALA A 27 22.28 -3.53 10.26
C ALA A 27 23.65 -3.43 11.00
N GLY A 28 24.52 -2.47 10.64
CA GLY A 28 25.94 -2.51 11.02
C GLY A 28 26.42 -1.69 12.22
N PHE A 29 25.61 -0.83 12.84
CA PHE A 29 26.14 0.23 13.72
C PHE A 29 25.79 0.11 15.22
N VAL A 30 25.88 -1.09 15.81
CA VAL A 30 25.54 -1.31 17.23
C VAL A 30 26.74 -1.84 18.04
N PHE A 31 27.71 -0.97 18.30
CA PHE A 31 28.58 -1.08 19.48
C PHE A 31 28.84 0.31 20.06
N ALA A 32 28.32 0.60 21.26
CA ALA A 32 29.03 1.32 22.34
C ALA A 32 28.17 1.50 23.62
N ARG A 33 28.43 0.61 24.58
CA ARG A 33 28.34 0.66 26.06
C ARG A 33 27.70 1.85 26.84
N HIS A 34 26.89 1.43 27.83
CA HIS A 34 26.65 1.91 29.22
C HIS A 34 25.53 2.95 29.49
N GLN A 35 24.33 2.47 29.90
CA GLN A 35 23.54 2.95 31.07
C GLN A 35 22.25 2.10 31.32
N PRO A 36 22.09 1.34 32.42
CA PRO A 36 21.18 0.18 32.50
C PRO A 36 19.66 0.44 32.65
N ILE A 37 19.19 1.68 32.76
CA ILE A 37 17.73 2.00 32.85
C ILE A 37 17.26 2.77 31.61
N ASP A 38 18.05 3.72 31.12
CA ASP A 38 17.80 4.36 29.81
C ASP A 38 18.03 3.37 28.64
N GLN A 39 18.96 2.42 28.79
CA GLN A 39 19.25 1.45 27.74
C GLN A 39 18.06 0.52 27.45
N ALA A 40 17.29 0.10 28.46
CA ALA A 40 16.11 -0.73 28.23
C ALA A 40 15.01 0.03 27.48
N ALA A 41 14.82 1.32 27.78
CA ALA A 41 13.86 2.17 27.07
C ALA A 41 14.31 2.41 25.62
N VAL A 42 15.60 2.71 25.41
CA VAL A 42 16.18 2.90 24.07
C VAL A 42 16.13 1.60 23.25
N GLU A 43 16.45 0.44 23.83
CA GLU A 43 16.37 -0.86 23.16
C GLU A 43 14.93 -1.21 22.79
N HIS A 44 13.96 -0.94 23.66
CA HIS A 44 12.54 -1.15 23.38
C HIS A 44 12.04 -0.24 22.23
N ASP A 45 12.43 1.03 22.23
CA ASP A 45 12.07 1.98 21.16
C ASP A 45 12.70 1.59 19.82
N LEU A 46 13.96 1.14 19.83
CA LEU A 46 14.63 0.62 18.64
C LEU A 46 13.95 -0.64 18.12
N TRP A 47 13.53 -1.54 19.01
CA TRP A 47 12.81 -2.76 18.66
C TRP A 47 11.43 -2.44 18.05
N LEU A 48 10.66 -1.54 18.65
CA LEU A 48 9.37 -1.08 18.11
C LEU A 48 9.52 -0.40 16.74
N ARG A 49 10.56 0.42 16.57
CA ARG A 49 10.87 1.02 15.26
C ARG A 49 11.16 -0.06 14.22
N GLY A 50 11.97 -1.07 14.56
CA GLY A 50 12.24 -2.20 13.67
C GLY A 50 10.95 -2.92 13.25
N GLN A 51 10.05 -3.20 14.21
CA GLN A 51 8.76 -3.82 13.91
C GLN A 51 7.86 -2.98 13.00
N ARG A 52 7.79 -1.66 13.24
CA ARG A 52 7.06 -0.72 12.37
C ARG A 52 7.62 -0.75 10.95
N GLN A 53 8.94 -0.70 10.81
CA GLN A 53 9.61 -0.72 9.52
C GLN A 53 9.25 -1.99 8.74
N THR A 54 9.36 -3.16 9.37
CA THR A 54 8.98 -4.43 8.75
C THR A 54 7.51 -4.43 8.35
N ALA A 55 6.60 -4.01 9.25
CA ALA A 55 5.18 -3.99 8.94
C ALA A 55 4.82 -3.04 7.80
N TYR A 56 5.47 -1.89 7.70
CA TYR A 56 5.24 -0.94 6.61
C TYR A 56 5.76 -1.50 5.29
N ILE A 57 6.95 -2.11 5.28
CA ILE A 57 7.51 -2.75 4.09
C ILE A 57 6.58 -3.88 3.61
N ASP A 58 6.13 -4.74 4.52
CA ASP A 58 5.19 -5.82 4.22
C ASP A 58 3.89 -5.26 3.62
N ALA A 59 3.35 -4.18 4.20
CA ALA A 59 2.16 -3.51 3.70
C ALA A 59 2.36 -2.92 2.29
N PHE A 60 3.47 -2.21 2.05
CA PHE A 60 3.76 -1.64 0.74
C PHE A 60 3.91 -2.72 -0.33
N ASN A 61 4.64 -3.80 -0.04
CA ASN A 61 4.81 -4.89 -0.99
C ASN A 61 3.46 -5.54 -1.35
N ALA A 62 2.59 -5.76 -0.35
CA ALA A 62 1.28 -6.35 -0.57
C ALA A 62 0.33 -5.42 -1.33
N ILE A 63 0.37 -4.12 -1.04
CA ILE A 63 -0.37 -3.09 -1.77
C ILE A 63 0.10 -3.01 -3.23
N ASP A 64 1.41 -2.91 -3.46
CA ASP A 64 1.97 -2.78 -4.81
C ASP A 64 1.67 -4.05 -5.63
N ALA A 65 1.70 -5.24 -5.02
CA ALA A 65 1.27 -6.49 -5.66
C ALA A 65 -0.22 -6.47 -6.03
N ALA A 66 -1.10 -6.02 -5.13
CA ALA A 66 -2.54 -5.94 -5.38
C ALA A 66 -2.86 -4.96 -6.52
N VAL A 67 -2.22 -3.78 -6.50
CA VAL A 67 -2.35 -2.74 -7.53
C VAL A 67 -1.84 -3.26 -8.89
N THR A 68 -0.72 -3.98 -8.89
CA THR A 68 -0.15 -4.59 -10.11
C THR A 68 -1.08 -5.66 -10.69
N GLU A 69 -1.71 -6.50 -9.87
CA GLU A 69 -2.66 -7.50 -10.35
C GLU A 69 -3.87 -6.85 -11.05
N LEU A 70 -4.36 -5.72 -10.52
CA LEU A 70 -5.48 -4.99 -11.13
C LEU A 70 -5.06 -4.27 -12.42
N GLU A 71 -3.83 -3.74 -12.49
CA GLU A 71 -3.28 -3.19 -13.72
C GLU A 71 -3.11 -4.27 -14.80
N ASN A 72 -2.61 -5.44 -14.41
CA ASN A 72 -2.45 -6.59 -15.31
C ASN A 72 -3.79 -7.12 -15.80
N LEU A 73 -4.81 -7.19 -14.92
CA LEU A 73 -6.17 -7.52 -15.33
C LEU A 73 -6.66 -6.58 -16.45
N ARG A 74 -6.39 -5.28 -16.35
CA ARG A 74 -6.75 -4.33 -17.42
C ARG A 74 -5.94 -4.55 -18.70
N LYS A 75 -4.62 -4.77 -18.59
CA LYS A 75 -3.74 -4.98 -19.76
C LYS A 75 -4.09 -6.26 -20.53
N GLU A 76 -4.41 -7.31 -19.79
CA GLU A 76 -4.70 -8.65 -20.31
C GLU A 76 -6.22 -8.88 -20.45
N TRP A 77 -7.03 -7.83 -20.39
CA TRP A 77 -8.49 -7.96 -20.30
C TRP A 77 -9.06 -8.81 -21.43
N ASP A 78 -8.64 -8.52 -22.67
CA ASP A 78 -9.15 -9.16 -23.88
C ASP A 78 -8.73 -10.63 -23.94
N GLU A 79 -7.46 -10.93 -23.63
CA GLU A 79 -6.96 -12.31 -23.56
C GLU A 79 -7.64 -13.13 -22.46
N ARG A 80 -7.84 -12.54 -21.28
CA ARG A 80 -8.54 -13.19 -20.15
C ARG A 80 -10.02 -13.40 -20.48
N PHE A 81 -10.66 -12.45 -21.18
CA PHE A 81 -12.03 -12.59 -21.66
C PHE A 81 -12.18 -13.71 -22.67
N GLU A 82 -11.32 -13.77 -23.69
CA GLU A 82 -11.31 -14.84 -24.70
C GLU A 82 -11.08 -16.22 -24.06
N ARG A 83 -10.18 -16.31 -23.07
CA ARG A 83 -9.97 -17.55 -22.31
C ARG A 83 -11.23 -17.96 -21.54
N SER A 84 -11.88 -17.02 -20.87
CA SER A 84 -13.14 -17.26 -20.16
C SER A 84 -14.25 -17.74 -21.11
N MET A 85 -14.29 -17.20 -22.33
CA MET A 85 -15.22 -17.64 -23.38
C MET A 85 -15.00 -19.11 -23.76
N MET A 86 -13.76 -19.57 -23.83
CA MET A 86 -13.44 -20.97 -24.14
C MET A 86 -13.75 -21.93 -22.99
N ASP A 87 -13.50 -21.52 -21.75
CA ASP A 87 -13.59 -22.39 -20.57
C ASP A 87 -15.01 -22.48 -19.99
N GLY A 88 -15.81 -21.41 -20.09
CA GLY A 88 -17.12 -21.33 -19.43
C GLY A 88 -18.11 -20.34 -20.05
N GLY A 89 -17.82 -19.79 -21.23
CA GLY A 89 -18.64 -18.79 -21.91
C GLY A 89 -18.59 -17.39 -21.26
N ALA A 90 -19.28 -16.43 -21.88
CA ALA A 90 -19.23 -15.01 -21.51
C ALA A 90 -19.65 -14.75 -20.04
N GLU A 91 -20.61 -15.52 -19.55
CA GLU A 91 -21.17 -15.37 -18.20
C GLU A 91 -20.17 -15.72 -17.09
N SER A 92 -19.11 -16.47 -17.42
CA SER A 92 -18.07 -16.87 -16.45
C SER A 92 -17.07 -15.75 -16.13
N PHE A 93 -16.96 -14.74 -17.00
CA PHE A 93 -15.93 -13.70 -16.87
C PHE A 93 -16.20 -12.72 -15.72
N GLY A 94 -17.46 -12.29 -15.55
CA GLY A 94 -17.86 -11.42 -14.44
C GLY A 94 -17.52 -11.99 -13.06
N PRO A 95 -17.92 -13.25 -12.75
CA PRO A 95 -17.51 -13.95 -11.53
C PRO A 95 -16.00 -14.08 -11.38
N TYR A 96 -15.27 -14.39 -12.46
CA TYR A 96 -13.80 -14.45 -12.46
C TYR A 96 -13.17 -13.12 -12.03
N VAL A 97 -13.57 -12.00 -12.66
CA VAL A 97 -13.06 -10.67 -12.31
C VAL A 97 -13.37 -10.37 -10.84
N ARG A 98 -14.61 -10.59 -10.39
CA ARG A 98 -14.99 -10.37 -8.99
C ARG A 98 -14.15 -11.19 -8.00
N GLN A 99 -13.87 -12.45 -8.32
CA GLN A 99 -13.03 -13.30 -7.49
C GLN A 99 -11.58 -12.78 -7.43
N LEU A 100 -11.04 -12.32 -8.57
CA LEU A 100 -9.72 -11.72 -8.63
C LEU A 100 -9.64 -10.44 -7.79
N LEU A 101 -10.64 -9.56 -7.88
CA LEU A 101 -10.73 -8.33 -7.09
C LEU A 101 -10.74 -8.62 -5.57
N ILE A 102 -11.56 -9.59 -5.15
CA ILE A 102 -11.61 -10.05 -3.75
C ILE A 102 -10.26 -10.61 -3.31
N HIS A 103 -9.62 -11.44 -4.14
CA HIS A 103 -8.33 -12.04 -3.84
C HIS A 103 -7.24 -10.98 -3.69
N SER A 104 -7.17 -10.03 -4.61
CA SER A 104 -6.22 -8.93 -4.60
C SER A 104 -6.34 -8.08 -3.33
N ARG A 105 -7.59 -7.75 -2.93
CA ARG A 105 -7.85 -7.06 -1.65
C ARG A 105 -7.37 -7.86 -0.44
N LYS A 106 -7.62 -9.17 -0.44
CA LYS A 106 -7.23 -10.05 0.67
C LYS A 106 -5.70 -10.14 0.83
N ILE A 107 -4.94 -10.08 -0.26
CA ILE A 107 -3.47 -10.06 -0.23
C ILE A 107 -2.98 -8.82 0.55
N ALA A 108 -3.56 -7.65 0.30
CA ALA A 108 -3.16 -6.40 0.94
C ALA A 108 -3.69 -6.23 2.39
N GLY A 109 -4.78 -6.92 2.75
CA GLY A 109 -5.49 -6.72 4.03
C GLY A 109 -4.63 -6.95 5.27
N ASN A 110 -4.14 -8.17 5.51
CA ASN A 110 -3.42 -8.49 6.75
C ASN A 110 -2.15 -7.63 6.94
N PRO A 111 -1.32 -7.40 5.90
CA PRO A 111 -0.17 -6.50 6.04
C PRO A 111 -0.57 -5.04 6.34
N ALA A 112 -1.62 -4.53 5.71
CA ALA A 112 -2.11 -3.17 5.98
C ALA A 112 -2.66 -3.03 7.41
N GLU A 113 -3.42 -4.01 7.90
CA GLU A 113 -3.90 -4.04 9.29
C GLU A 113 -2.74 -3.98 10.29
N ARG A 114 -1.68 -4.75 10.04
CA ARG A 114 -0.48 -4.73 10.89
C ARG A 114 0.22 -3.37 10.87
N ALA A 115 0.30 -2.73 9.71
CA ALA A 115 0.84 -1.38 9.60
C ALA A 115 0.00 -0.36 10.37
N VAL A 116 -1.34 -0.46 10.35
CA VAL A 116 -2.24 0.37 11.16
C VAL A 116 -2.01 0.14 12.66
N LEU A 117 -1.92 -1.11 13.10
CA LEU A 117 -1.74 -1.45 14.52
C LEU A 117 -0.43 -0.91 15.11
N LEU A 118 0.63 -0.87 14.30
CA LEU A 118 1.95 -0.41 14.74
C LEU A 118 2.20 1.08 14.45
N GLY A 119 1.42 1.68 13.56
CA GLY A 119 1.59 3.05 13.10
C GLY A 119 0.83 4.11 13.89
N PRO A 120 1.20 5.38 13.72
CA PRO A 120 0.42 6.49 14.25
C PRO A 120 -0.85 6.71 13.43
N PHE A 121 -1.78 7.50 13.98
CA PHE A 121 -3.06 7.83 13.32
C PHE A 121 -2.90 8.42 11.91
N SER A 122 -1.85 9.21 11.66
CA SER A 122 -1.59 9.76 10.32
C SER A 122 -1.39 8.68 9.26
N LEU A 123 -0.78 7.55 9.62
CA LEU A 123 -0.62 6.41 8.70
C LEU A 123 -1.95 5.71 8.45
N CYS A 124 -2.80 5.60 9.47
CA CYS A 124 -4.15 5.07 9.33
C CYS A 124 -4.97 5.90 8.32
N ASP A 125 -4.95 7.23 8.46
CA ASP A 125 -5.64 8.14 7.54
C ASP A 125 -5.12 8.00 6.10
N ALA A 126 -3.80 7.87 5.93
CA ALA A 126 -3.19 7.68 4.62
C ALA A 126 -3.56 6.31 3.99
N LEU A 127 -3.61 5.24 4.80
CA LEU A 127 -4.07 3.93 4.36
C LEU A 127 -5.55 3.96 3.97
N GLN A 128 -6.40 4.68 4.71
CA GLN A 128 -7.82 4.83 4.38
C GLN A 128 -8.04 5.60 3.06
N HIS A 129 -7.25 6.65 2.82
CA HIS A 129 -7.26 7.34 1.52
C HIS A 129 -6.82 6.42 0.38
N PHE A 130 -5.78 5.60 0.60
CA PHE A 130 -5.36 4.59 -0.37
C PHE A 130 -6.46 3.56 -0.62
N GLU A 131 -7.07 3.01 0.43
CA GLU A 131 -8.16 2.04 0.31
C GLU A 131 -9.35 2.61 -0.48
N THR A 132 -9.70 3.87 -0.24
CA THR A 132 -10.76 4.57 -0.99
C THR A 132 -10.43 4.66 -2.48
N ALA A 133 -9.20 5.04 -2.83
CA ALA A 133 -8.76 5.09 -4.22
C ALA A 133 -8.72 3.70 -4.86
N TYR A 134 -8.25 2.69 -4.11
CA TYR A 134 -8.24 1.29 -4.55
C TYR A 134 -9.67 0.77 -4.80
N MET A 135 -10.64 1.08 -3.94
CA MET A 135 -12.04 0.72 -4.12
C MET A 135 -12.66 1.37 -5.36
N ALA A 136 -12.23 2.59 -5.73
CA ALA A 136 -12.67 3.21 -6.98
C ALA A 136 -12.18 2.42 -8.21
N MET A 137 -10.95 1.92 -8.18
CA MET A 137 -10.37 1.06 -9.21
C MET A 137 -11.04 -0.31 -9.30
N ASP A 138 -11.23 -0.96 -8.14
CA ASP A 138 -11.96 -2.22 -7.99
C ASP A 138 -13.38 -2.11 -8.55
N GLY A 139 -14.13 -1.08 -8.13
CA GLY A 139 -15.48 -0.83 -8.59
C GLY A 139 -15.57 -0.49 -10.08
N TYR A 140 -14.56 0.19 -10.64
CA TYR A 140 -14.49 0.45 -12.07
C TYR A 140 -14.31 -0.84 -12.87
N LEU A 141 -13.35 -1.70 -12.49
CA LEU A 141 -13.12 -2.98 -13.15
C LEU A 141 -14.32 -3.94 -12.99
N ALA A 142 -14.95 -3.95 -11.81
CA ALA A 142 -16.16 -4.74 -11.59
C ALA A 142 -17.29 -4.34 -12.56
N ARG A 143 -17.53 -3.03 -12.76
CA ARG A 143 -18.55 -2.54 -13.69
C ARG A 143 -18.25 -2.91 -15.14
N GLN A 144 -16.98 -2.88 -15.55
CA GLN A 144 -16.60 -3.34 -16.90
C GLN A 144 -16.92 -4.83 -17.14
N ALA A 145 -16.98 -5.62 -16.07
CA ALA A 145 -17.25 -7.05 -16.14
C ALA A 145 -18.74 -7.43 -15.96
N GLU A 146 -19.63 -6.47 -15.66
CA GLU A 146 -21.07 -6.71 -15.46
C GLU A 146 -21.81 -7.02 -16.77
N ASP A 147 -21.40 -6.40 -17.88
CA ASP A 147 -21.97 -6.66 -19.21
C ASP A 147 -20.85 -7.01 -20.21
N PRO A 148 -20.50 -8.30 -20.33
CA PRO A 148 -19.44 -8.74 -21.21
C PRO A 148 -19.75 -8.57 -22.71
N ALA A 149 -21.01 -8.32 -23.08
CA ALA A 149 -21.42 -8.10 -24.47
C ALA A 149 -21.32 -6.62 -24.90
N ARG A 150 -21.15 -5.70 -23.94
CA ARG A 150 -21.03 -4.27 -24.20
C ARG A 150 -19.62 -3.91 -24.68
N GLU A 151 -19.54 -2.95 -25.60
CA GLU A 151 -18.27 -2.34 -25.99
C GLU A 151 -17.60 -1.69 -24.78
N ARG A 152 -16.34 -2.06 -24.54
CA ARG A 152 -15.58 -1.68 -23.34
C ARG A 152 -15.23 -0.20 -23.39
N ASP A 153 -15.46 0.50 -22.29
CA ASP A 153 -15.15 1.92 -22.16
C ASP A 153 -14.01 2.14 -21.16
N TRP A 154 -12.81 2.37 -21.69
CA TRP A 154 -11.59 2.63 -20.91
C TRP A 154 -11.35 4.11 -20.55
N THR A 155 -12.30 5.00 -20.87
CA THR A 155 -12.09 6.46 -20.77
C THR A 155 -11.76 6.92 -19.34
N GLU A 156 -12.35 6.27 -18.32
CA GLU A 156 -12.13 6.62 -16.91
C GLU A 156 -10.94 5.90 -16.26
N TRP A 157 -10.27 4.98 -16.96
CA TRP A 157 -9.16 4.20 -16.39
C TRP A 157 -8.02 5.09 -15.91
N ASP A 158 -7.53 6.00 -16.75
CA ASP A 158 -6.38 6.85 -16.43
C ASP A 158 -6.61 7.78 -15.21
N PRO A 159 -7.76 8.45 -15.06
CA PRO A 159 -8.11 9.16 -13.83
C PRO A 159 -8.10 8.27 -12.59
N VAL A 160 -8.70 7.09 -12.66
CA VAL A 160 -8.82 6.16 -11.53
C VAL A 160 -7.45 5.61 -11.12
N TRP A 161 -6.66 5.16 -12.10
CA TRP A 161 -5.29 4.69 -11.89
C TRP A 161 -4.40 5.76 -11.26
N ARG A 162 -4.44 7.00 -11.77
CA ARG A 162 -3.69 8.11 -11.17
C ARG A 162 -4.14 8.43 -9.75
N GLY A 163 -5.42 8.25 -9.43
CA GLY A 163 -5.94 8.37 -8.07
C GLY A 163 -5.27 7.39 -7.11
N VAL A 164 -5.15 6.12 -7.50
CA VAL A 164 -4.46 5.07 -6.73
C VAL A 164 -2.98 5.40 -6.54
N LEU A 165 -2.28 5.77 -7.62
CA LEU A 165 -0.86 6.12 -7.55
C LEU A 165 -0.59 7.31 -6.62
N LYS A 166 -1.42 8.36 -6.72
CA LYS A 166 -1.31 9.54 -5.85
C LYS A 166 -1.54 9.18 -4.38
N ALA A 167 -2.52 8.33 -4.10
CA ALA A 167 -2.78 7.88 -2.72
C ALA A 167 -1.65 7.01 -2.18
N ARG A 168 -1.06 6.15 -3.01
CA ARG A 168 0.12 5.33 -2.67
C ARG A 168 1.35 6.20 -2.37
N GLU A 169 1.58 7.25 -3.16
CA GLU A 169 2.66 8.22 -2.93
C GLU A 169 2.46 8.96 -1.59
N ALA A 170 1.25 9.44 -1.32
CA ALA A 170 0.93 10.08 -0.04
C ALA A 170 1.13 9.15 1.16
N LEU A 171 0.74 7.88 1.02
CA LEU A 171 0.99 6.84 2.02
C LEU A 171 2.50 6.64 2.26
N PHE A 172 3.30 6.56 1.19
CA PHE A 172 4.74 6.43 1.30
C PHE A 172 5.38 7.61 2.03
N HIS A 173 5.02 8.85 1.66
CA HIS A 173 5.54 10.05 2.34
C HIS A 173 5.16 10.09 3.82
N THR A 174 3.94 9.65 4.15
CA THR A 174 3.49 9.57 5.55
C THR A 174 4.27 8.51 6.33
N ALA A 175 4.50 7.33 5.76
CA ALA A 175 5.32 6.31 6.39
C ALA A 175 6.77 6.78 6.58
N GLN A 176 7.32 7.48 5.58
CA GLN A 176 8.68 8.03 5.61
C GLN A 176 8.84 9.08 6.72
N SER A 177 7.89 10.01 6.87
CA SER A 177 7.94 11.02 7.94
C SER A 177 7.92 10.37 9.32
N VAL A 178 7.08 9.33 9.51
CA VAL A 178 6.98 8.59 10.78
C VAL A 178 8.28 7.84 11.11
N LEU A 179 8.98 7.31 10.12
CA LEU A 179 10.24 6.60 10.33
C LEU A 179 11.42 7.55 10.61
N TRP A 180 11.36 8.77 10.08
CA TRP A 180 12.39 9.79 10.28
C TRP A 180 12.26 10.58 11.59
N GLU A 181 11.08 10.58 12.22
CA GLU A 181 10.93 11.14 13.56
C GLU A 181 11.83 10.38 14.55
N PRO A 182 12.84 11.04 15.16
CA PRO A 182 13.71 10.39 16.15
C PRO A 182 12.88 9.88 17.34
N PRO A 183 13.34 8.83 18.05
CA PRO A 183 12.68 8.42 19.29
C PRO A 183 12.70 9.61 20.23
N GLY A 184 11.52 10.21 20.46
CA GLY A 184 11.42 11.27 21.45
C GLY A 184 11.67 10.62 22.80
N LEU A 185 12.67 11.11 23.54
CA LEU A 185 12.68 10.93 25.00
C LEU A 185 11.28 11.31 25.45
N ALA A 186 10.53 10.35 25.98
CA ALA A 186 9.12 10.49 26.31
C ALA A 186 8.90 11.87 26.96
N ARG A 187 8.41 12.84 26.17
CA ARG A 187 7.90 14.08 26.75
C ARG A 187 6.67 13.60 27.47
N GLY A 188 6.81 13.43 28.78
CA GLY A 188 5.74 13.11 29.69
C GLY A 188 4.57 14.02 29.35
N GLY A 189 3.63 13.45 28.58
CA GLY A 189 2.29 13.98 28.44
C GLY A 189 1.66 13.82 29.80
N SER A 190 1.99 14.74 30.70
CA SER A 190 1.11 15.12 31.78
C SER A 190 -0.17 15.58 31.10
N VAL A 191 -1.05 14.62 30.84
CA VAL A 191 -2.48 14.86 30.77
C VAL A 191 -2.81 15.45 32.13
N ALA A 192 -2.73 16.78 32.20
CA ALA A 192 -3.24 17.55 33.29
C ALA A 192 -4.74 17.30 33.30
N PHE A 193 -5.15 16.26 34.02
CA PHE A 193 -6.53 15.92 34.31
C PHE A 193 -7.06 17.06 35.19
N ARG A 194 -7.47 18.15 34.55
CA ARG A 194 -8.06 19.31 35.18
C ARG A 194 -9.44 18.87 35.65
N ARG A 195 -9.51 18.33 36.88
CA ARG A 195 -10.76 18.12 37.63
C ARG A 195 -11.54 19.43 37.63
N ARG A 196 -12.52 19.55 36.75
CA ARG A 196 -13.52 20.60 36.80
C ARG A 196 -14.55 20.15 37.84
N ARG A 197 -14.34 20.56 39.09
CA ARG A 197 -15.44 20.65 40.07
C ARG A 197 -16.34 21.80 39.62
N ARG A 198 -17.56 21.49 39.19
CA ARG A 198 -18.78 22.22 39.56
C ARG A 198 -19.93 21.23 39.52
#